data_AF-S6WHQ5-F1
#
_entry.id   AF-S6WHQ5-F1
#
_cell.length_a   1.000
_cell.length_b   1.000
_cell.length_c   1.000
_cell.angle_alpha   90.00
_cell.angle_beta   90.00
_cell.angle_gamma   90.00
#
_symmetry.space_group_name_H-M   'P 1'
#
loop_
_entity.id
_entity.type
_entity.pdbx_description
1 polymer ?
#
loop_
_entity_poly.entity_id
_entity_poly.type
_entity_poly.pdbx_seq_one_letter_code
_entity_poly.pdbx_strand_id
1 'polypeptide(L)' 'MEYGPGISQIATLLADPKRSAMLWALMDGTARPVDELAILAGVSAASAGAHLARLTSGGLL' A
#
# COMPACT_ATOMS: atom_id res chain seq x y z
N MET A 1 3.80 25.42 -6.16
CA MET A 1 4.49 24.48 -5.27
C MET A 1 3.45 23.42 -4.93
N GLU A 2 3.52 22.25 -5.57
CA GLU A 2 2.66 21.13 -5.18
C GLU A 2 3.14 20.67 -3.81
N TYR A 3 2.34 20.96 -2.79
CA TYR A 3 2.53 20.36 -1.48
C TYR A 3 2.21 18.87 -1.68
N GLY A 4 3.15 17.98 -1.37
CA GLY A 4 2.88 16.54 -1.36
C GLY A 4 1.64 16.23 -0.52
N PRO A 5 1.08 15.01 -0.66
CA PRO A 5 -0.14 14.63 0.06
C PRO A 5 -0.04 15.03 1.53
N GLY A 6 -1.06 15.75 2.03
CA GLY A 6 -1.04 16.23 3.41
C GLY A 6 -0.85 15.06 4.38
N ILE A 7 -0.19 15.30 5.50
CA ILE A 7 0.12 14.23 6.47
C ILE A 7 -1.13 13.45 6.93
N SER A 8 -2.30 14.10 6.98
CA SER A 8 -3.60 13.47 7.26
C SER A 8 -4.02 12.47 6.19
N GLN A 9 -3.77 12.76 4.92
CA GLN A 9 -4.05 11.87 3.79
C GLN A 9 -3.13 10.65 3.83
N ILE A 10 -1.84 10.87 4.05
CA ILE A 10 -0.85 9.79 4.22
C ILE A 10 -1.26 8.90 5.40
N ALA A 11 -1.55 9.48 6.56
CA ALA A 11 -1.96 8.74 7.75
C ALA A 11 -3.22 7.90 7.49
N THR A 12 -4.19 8.43 6.76
CA THR A 12 -5.42 7.70 6.40
C THR A 12 -5.12 6.48 5.53
N LEU A 13 -4.20 6.61 4.58
CA LEU A 13 -3.76 5.49 3.75
C LEU A 13 -2.98 4.46 4.57
N LEU A 14 -2.11 4.87 5.49
CA LEU A 14 -1.33 3.96 6.33
C LEU A 14 -2.15 3.27 7.43
N ALA A 15 -3.24 3.88 7.90
CA ALA A 15 -4.04 3.39 9.04
C ALA A 15 -4.76 2.06 8.79
N ASP A 16 -4.72 1.53 7.57
CA ASP A 16 -5.28 0.22 7.23
C ASP A 16 -4.22 -0.88 7.44
N PRO A 17 -4.47 -1.89 8.28
CA PRO A 17 -3.50 -2.94 8.60
C PRO A 17 -3.01 -3.72 7.37
N LYS A 18 -3.81 -3.84 6.32
CA LYS A 18 -3.45 -4.58 5.11
C LYS A 18 -2.54 -3.75 4.23
N ARG A 19 -2.83 -2.45 4.08
CA ARG A 19 -1.95 -1.51 3.37
C ARG A 19 -0.60 -1.36 4.07
N SER A 20 -0.59 -1.22 5.40
CA SER A 20 0.67 -1.13 6.15
C SER A 20 1.51 -2.40 6.06
N ALA A 21 0.90 -3.58 6.11
CA ALA A 21 1.60 -4.85 5.90
C ALA A 21 2.22 -4.96 4.49
N MET A 22 1.49 -4.55 3.45
CA MET A 22 2.01 -4.54 2.07
C MET A 22 3.18 -3.56 1.91
N LEU A 23 3.06 -2.34 2.45
CA LEU A 23 4.14 -1.37 2.42
C LEU A 23 5.37 -1.87 3.18
N TRP A 24 5.17 -2.45 4.36
CA TRP A 24 6.25 -3.05 5.16
C TRP A 24 7.01 -4.12 4.36
N ALA A 25 6.30 -4.99 3.64
CA ALA A 25 6.91 -6.01 2.80
C ALA A 25 7.73 -5.45 1.62
N LEU A 26 7.43 -4.22 1.17
CA LEU A 26 8.13 -3.54 0.08
C LEU A 26 9.30 -2.66 0.57
N MET A 27 9.42 -2.39 1.87
CA MET A 27 10.45 -1.49 2.42
C MET A 27 11.88 -1.99 2.22
N ASP A 28 12.07 -3.28 1.98
CA ASP A 28 13.38 -3.86 1.67
C ASP A 28 13.85 -3.58 0.23
N GLY A 29 13.01 -2.93 -0.60
CA GLY A 29 13.30 -2.60 -1.99
C GLY A 29 13.05 -3.75 -2.97
N THR A 30 12.59 -4.91 -2.50
CA THR A 30 12.27 -6.05 -3.34
C THR A 30 10.96 -5.83 -4.09
N ALA A 31 11.00 -5.97 -5.41
CA ALA A 31 9.77 -6.02 -6.21
C ALA A 31 9.05 -7.34 -5.92
N ARG A 32 7.83 -7.26 -5.37
CA ARG A 32 6.99 -8.41 -5.05
C ARG A 32 5.74 -8.45 -5.94
N PRO A 33 5.34 -9.62 -6.47
CA PRO A 33 4.09 -9.75 -7.21
C PRO A 33 2.89 -9.57 -6.27
N VAL A 34 1.75 -9.16 -6.85
CA VAL A 34 0.51 -8.86 -6.10
C VAL A 34 0.02 -10.07 -5.30
N ASP A 35 0.14 -11.28 -5.85
CA ASP A 35 -0.30 -12.51 -5.17
C ASP A 35 0.52 -12.81 -3.90
N GLU A 36 1.82 -12.51 -3.92
CA GLU A 36 2.67 -12.67 -2.75
C GLU A 36 2.31 -11.66 -1.66
N LEU A 37 2.07 -10.40 -2.04
CA LEU A 37 1.59 -9.36 -1.14
C LEU A 37 0.21 -9.70 -0.55
N ALA A 38 -0.66 -10.32 -1.35
CA ALA A 38 -1.97 -10.77 -0.91
C ALA A 38 -1.86 -11.85 0.18
N ILE A 39 -0.96 -12.81 0.00
CA ILE A 39 -0.65 -13.85 1.00
C ILE A 39 -0.12 -13.21 2.29
N LEU A 40 0.87 -12.33 2.18
CA LEU A 40 1.48 -11.65 3.34
C LEU A 40 0.47 -10.81 4.12
N ALA A 41 -0.45 -10.13 3.43
CA ALA A 41 -1.51 -9.35 4.04
C ALA A 41 -2.73 -10.20 4.46
N GLY A 42 -2.83 -11.46 4.06
CA GLY A 42 -4.00 -12.30 4.33
C GLY A 42 -5.28 -11.76 3.69
N VAL A 43 -5.20 -11.37 2.41
CA VAL A 43 -6.33 -10.92 1.58
C VAL A 43 -6.33 -11.64 0.24
N SER A 44 -7.41 -11.52 -0.53
CA SER A 44 -7.42 -12.02 -1.92
C SER A 44 -6.55 -11.14 -2.84
N ALA A 45 -6.07 -11.71 -3.96
CA ALA A 45 -5.33 -10.96 -4.98
C ALA A 45 -6.10 -9.73 -5.49
N ALA A 46 -7.40 -9.86 -5.71
CA ALA A 46 -8.27 -8.76 -6.12
C ALA A 46 -8.32 -7.63 -5.07
N SER A 47 -8.41 -7.99 -3.78
CA SER A 47 -8.38 -7.02 -2.69
C SER A 47 -7.01 -6.35 -2.58
N ALA A 48 -5.92 -7.12 -2.71
CA ALA A 48 -4.56 -6.57 -2.73
C ALA A 48 -4.37 -5.55 -3.86
N GLY A 49 -4.83 -5.87 -5.08
CA GLY A 49 -4.84 -4.92 -6.19
C GLY A 49 -5.58 -3.61 -5.87
N ALA A 50 -6.75 -3.70 -5.23
CA ALA A 50 -7.50 -2.50 -4.81
C ALA A 50 -6.77 -1.68 -3.73
N HIS A 51 -6.10 -2.34 -2.78
CA HIS A 51 -5.27 -1.68 -1.78
C HIS A 51 -4.07 -0.97 -2.41
N LEU A 52 -3.35 -1.63 -3.32
CA LEU A 52 -2.19 -1.06 -4.03
C LEU A 52 -2.59 0.10 -4.93
N ALA A 53 -3.73 0.00 -5.62
CA ALA A 53 -4.27 1.09 -6.44
C ALA A 53 -4.56 2.34 -5.60
N ARG A 54 -5.09 2.19 -4.37
CA ARG A 54 -5.31 3.31 -3.44
C ARG A 54 -4.01 3.92 -2.92
N LEU A 55 -2.99 3.10 -2.68
CA LEU A 55 -1.66 3.58 -2.29
C LEU A 55 -1.01 4.38 -3.42
N THR A 56 -1.08 3.87 -4.65
CA THR A 56 -0.56 4.53 -5.85
C THR A 56 -1.28 5.84 -6.13
N SER A 57 -2.62 5.85 -6.11
CA SER A 57 -3.40 7.08 -6.31
C SER A 57 -3.19 8.13 -5.20
N GLY A 58 -2.79 7.67 -4.02
CA GLY A 58 -2.40 8.50 -2.89
C GLY A 58 -0.95 8.97 -2.89
N GLY A 59 -0.15 8.58 -3.89
CA GLY A 59 1.26 8.96 -4.03
C GLY A 59 2.22 8.26 -3.06
N LEU A 60 1.83 7.10 -2.52
CA LEU A 60 2.68 6.29 -1.63
C LEU A 60 3.44 5.17 -2.35
N LEU A 61 3.01 4.83 -3.58
CA LEU A 61 3.64 3.85 -4.48
C LEU A 61 3.69 4.42 -5.89
#